data_AF-A0A7S2RHC2-F1
#
_entry.id   AF-A0A7S2RHC2-F1
#
_cell.length_a   1.000
_cell.length_b   1.000
_cell.length_c   1.000
_cell.angle_alpha   90.00
_cell.angle_beta   90.00
_cell.angle_gamma   90.00
#
_symmetry.space_group_name_H-M   'P 1'
#
loop_
_entity.id
_entity.type
_entity.pdbx_description
1 polymer ?
#
loop_
_entity_poly.entity_id
_entity_poly.type
_entity_poly.pdbx_seq_one_letter_code
_entity_poly.pdbx_strand_id
1 'polypeptide(L)'
;MTAMIAMEIIIIFVVILLQVAGNNNIVTAFLIGNSILRHDYNCCKSSTPSPLLAKNNDNFGELSMSKKLPKLNVDLLEAASCVLSWENNGLFPHSKEEWEEGQVWKETRVELVELWILPRDMSNGSWENYALAANKGELQLLLKAPQLLRLPTQQVVTSAKTILKTLRLPPALLRQEPILLSIPSLLLEQAFQTILTSTSTSSVEETYANDNNLQQENRRNTLQACRDTPGLLAETAIRLSASL
;
A
#
# COMPACT_ATOMS: atom_id res chain seq x y z
N MET A 1 11.00 -29.01 17.48
CA MET A 1 12.38 -28.63 17.06
C MET A 1 12.74 -29.17 15.68
N THR A 2 12.41 -30.41 15.35
CA THR A 2 12.71 -31.05 14.05
C THR A 2 12.03 -30.41 12.83
N ALA A 3 10.83 -29.85 12.98
CA ALA A 3 10.10 -29.21 11.87
C ALA A 3 10.70 -27.87 11.41
N MET A 4 11.32 -27.10 12.31
CA MET A 4 11.99 -25.84 11.95
C MET A 4 13.26 -26.09 11.13
N ILE A 5 14.05 -27.08 11.52
CA ILE A 5 15.29 -27.45 10.82
C ILE A 5 14.96 -27.97 9.41
N ALA A 6 13.86 -28.70 9.24
CA ALA A 6 13.42 -29.18 7.93
C ALA A 6 13.04 -28.04 6.98
N MET A 7 12.38 -26.97 7.46
CA MET A 7 12.03 -25.79 6.67
C MET A 7 13.26 -25.02 6.20
N GLU A 8 14.25 -24.83 7.07
CA GLU A 8 15.49 -24.11 6.71
C GLU A 8 16.29 -24.86 5.64
N ILE A 9 16.36 -26.19 5.71
CA ILE A 9 17.03 -27.01 4.70
C ILE A 9 16.32 -26.94 3.35
N ILE A 10 14.97 -26.93 3.34
CA ILE A 10 14.18 -26.82 2.10
C ILE A 10 14.42 -25.48 1.42
N ILE A 11 14.47 -24.39 2.18
CA ILE A 11 14.71 -23.04 1.64
C ILE A 11 16.11 -22.95 1.02
N ILE A 12 17.13 -23.48 1.69
CA ILE A 12 18.51 -23.49 1.16
C ILE A 12 18.58 -24.30 -0.13
N PHE A 13 17.91 -25.45 -0.19
CA PHE A 13 17.93 -26.31 -1.38
C PHE A 13 17.24 -25.66 -2.60
N VAL A 14 16.14 -24.92 -2.38
CA VAL A 14 15.43 -24.18 -3.43
C VAL A 14 16.27 -23.01 -3.96
N VAL A 15 16.98 -22.30 -3.08
CA VAL A 15 17.87 -21.19 -3.48
C VAL A 15 19.03 -21.70 -4.35
N ILE A 16 19.64 -22.83 -3.98
CA ILE A 16 20.72 -23.45 -4.75
C ILE A 16 20.22 -23.93 -6.12
N LEU A 17 19.03 -24.54 -6.19
CA LEU A 17 18.41 -24.96 -7.46
C LEU A 17 18.13 -23.77 -8.39
N LEU A 18 17.69 -22.64 -7.84
CA LEU A 18 17.42 -21.42 -8.62
C LEU A 18 18.71 -20.75 -9.13
N GLN A 19 19.81 -20.83 -8.38
CA GLN A 19 21.14 -20.38 -8.83
C GLN A 19 21.72 -21.27 -9.95
N VAL A 20 21.55 -22.60 -9.85
CA VAL A 20 22.01 -23.54 -10.89
C VAL A 20 21.20 -23.39 -12.18
N ALA A 21 19.92 -23.00 -12.10
CA ALA A 21 19.05 -22.75 -13.25
C ALA A 21 19.31 -21.41 -13.96
N GLY A 22 20.33 -20.63 -13.56
CA GLY A 22 20.70 -19.37 -14.22
C GLY A 22 19.75 -18.20 -13.96
N ASN A 23 18.81 -18.34 -13.02
CA ASN A 23 17.77 -17.34 -12.75
C ASN A 23 18.19 -16.41 -11.59
N ASN A 24 19.34 -15.76 -11.77
CA ASN A 24 19.96 -14.93 -10.74
C ASN A 24 19.06 -13.79 -10.26
N ASN A 25 18.21 -13.22 -11.13
CA ASN A 25 17.31 -12.12 -10.76
C ASN A 25 16.24 -12.50 -9.72
N ILE A 26 15.75 -13.76 -9.73
CA ILE A 26 14.75 -14.23 -8.76
C ILE A 26 15.39 -14.48 -7.40
N VAL A 27 16.64 -14.98 -7.38
CA VAL A 27 17.38 -15.22 -6.14
C VAL A 27 17.75 -13.90 -5.47
N THR A 28 18.17 -12.89 -6.24
CA THR A 28 18.44 -11.56 -5.69
C THR A 28 17.16 -10.89 -5.19
N ALA A 29 16.03 -11.01 -5.90
CA ALA A 29 14.74 -10.48 -5.44
C ALA A 29 14.22 -11.19 -4.17
N PHE A 30 14.46 -12.50 -4.04
CA PHE A 30 14.06 -13.26 -2.84
C PHE A 30 14.94 -12.97 -1.62
N LEU A 31 16.26 -12.77 -1.83
CA LEU A 31 17.20 -12.40 -0.77
C LEU A 31 17.04 -10.93 -0.35
N ILE A 32 16.78 -10.01 -1.29
CA ILE A 32 16.46 -8.61 -0.99
C ILE A 32 15.10 -8.49 -0.31
N GLY A 33 14.08 -9.23 -0.79
CA GLY A 33 12.75 -9.25 -0.18
C GLY A 33 12.77 -9.73 1.27
N ASN A 34 13.55 -10.78 1.59
CA ASN A 34 13.66 -11.27 2.97
C ASN A 34 14.61 -10.44 3.85
N SER A 35 15.59 -9.74 3.28
CA SER A 35 16.55 -8.94 4.06
C SER A 35 16.08 -7.50 4.31
N ILE A 36 15.19 -6.95 3.47
CA ILE A 36 14.70 -5.55 3.61
C ILE A 36 13.37 -5.47 4.37
N LEU A 37 12.53 -6.52 4.35
CA LEU A 37 11.36 -6.62 5.25
C LEU A 37 11.74 -6.63 6.75
N ARG A 38 13.03 -6.77 7.07
CA ARG A 38 13.54 -6.77 8.45
C ARG A 38 14.14 -5.45 8.93
N HIS A 39 14.43 -4.49 8.05
CA HIS A 39 15.32 -3.39 8.43
C HIS A 39 14.67 -2.06 8.82
N ASP A 40 13.41 -1.76 8.44
CA ASP A 40 12.78 -0.46 8.80
C ASP A 40 11.37 -0.53 9.44
N TYR A 41 10.85 -1.72 9.75
CA TYR A 41 9.61 -1.85 10.54
C TYR A 41 9.82 -1.80 12.07
N ASN A 42 11.05 -1.58 12.53
CA ASN A 42 11.41 -1.64 13.96
C ASN A 42 11.31 -0.31 14.73
N CYS A 43 10.78 0.77 14.15
CA CYS A 43 10.61 2.01 14.91
C CYS A 43 9.46 1.95 15.93
N CYS A 44 8.62 0.91 15.88
CA CYS A 44 7.68 0.58 16.95
C CYS A 44 7.74 -0.93 17.20
N LYS A 45 8.52 -1.36 18.20
CA LYS A 45 8.35 -2.69 18.79
C LYS A 45 7.01 -2.71 19.53
N SER A 46 5.90 -2.88 18.81
CA SER A 46 4.72 -3.48 19.42
C SER A 46 4.91 -4.99 19.35
N SER A 47 4.84 -5.62 20.51
CA SER A 47 4.76 -7.06 20.68
C SER A 47 3.71 -7.63 19.73
N THR A 48 4.08 -8.68 19.00
CA THR A 48 3.20 -9.64 18.31
C THR A 48 1.77 -9.64 18.85
N PRO A 49 0.75 -9.26 18.06
CA PRO A 49 -0.61 -9.60 18.44
C PRO A 49 -0.77 -11.11 18.24
N SER A 50 -1.12 -11.78 19.33
CA SER A 50 -1.57 -13.18 19.29
C SER A 50 -2.79 -13.30 18.35
N PRO A 51 -3.02 -14.45 17.70
CA PRO A 51 -4.18 -14.66 16.85
C PRO A 51 -5.42 -14.83 17.74
N LEU A 52 -5.99 -13.74 18.22
CA LEU A 52 -7.26 -13.76 18.92
C LEU A 52 -8.39 -13.68 17.90
N LEU A 53 -8.86 -14.86 17.54
CA LEU A 53 -10.26 -15.16 17.21
C LEU A 53 -11.17 -14.58 18.30
N ALA A 54 -11.42 -13.27 18.25
CA ALA A 54 -12.49 -12.66 19.02
C ALA A 54 -13.80 -12.91 18.28
N LYS A 55 -14.48 -13.99 18.70
CA LYS A 55 -15.94 -14.07 18.63
C LYS A 55 -16.48 -12.85 19.37
N ASN A 56 -16.90 -11.84 18.62
CA ASN A 56 -18.03 -10.98 18.94
C ASN A 56 -18.47 -10.35 17.62
N ASN A 57 -19.61 -10.82 17.12
CA ASN A 57 -20.45 -10.03 16.23
C ASN A 57 -20.73 -8.72 16.98
N ASP A 58 -20.20 -7.62 16.48
CA ASP A 58 -20.96 -6.40 16.20
C ASP A 58 -19.98 -5.31 15.73
N ASN A 59 -20.28 -4.78 14.54
CA ASN A 59 -20.00 -3.42 14.07
C ASN A 59 -18.57 -3.07 13.65
N PHE A 60 -18.24 -3.48 12.42
CA PHE A 60 -17.45 -2.64 11.51
C PHE A 60 -18.26 -2.48 10.22
N GLY A 61 -18.66 -1.24 9.88
CA GLY A 61 -19.32 -0.90 8.61
C GLY A 61 -20.84 -0.63 8.64
N GLU A 62 -21.48 -0.49 9.81
CA GLU A 62 -22.85 0.07 9.81
C GLU A 62 -22.81 1.57 9.54
N LEU A 63 -22.97 1.96 8.28
CA LEU A 63 -23.44 3.29 7.89
C LEU A 63 -24.95 3.42 8.15
N SER A 64 -25.40 3.05 9.35
CA SER A 64 -26.75 3.35 9.80
C SER A 64 -26.78 4.81 10.25
N MET A 65 -27.76 5.55 9.73
CA MET A 65 -28.15 6.94 10.04
C MET A 65 -28.45 7.17 11.54
N SER A 66 -27.54 6.81 12.42
CA SER A 66 -27.58 7.07 13.85
C SER A 66 -26.52 8.13 14.18
N LYS A 67 -26.85 9.05 15.07
CA LYS A 67 -26.08 10.28 15.39
C LYS A 67 -24.67 10.05 15.96
N LYS A 68 -24.17 8.81 16.03
CA LYS A 68 -22.84 8.46 16.54
C LYS A 68 -22.23 7.36 15.68
N LEU A 69 -21.08 7.65 15.06
CA LEU A 69 -20.28 6.67 14.35
C LEU A 69 -19.79 5.59 15.34
N PRO A 70 -19.64 4.32 14.90
CA PRO A 70 -19.05 3.28 15.75
C PRO A 70 -17.62 3.67 16.15
N LYS A 71 -17.26 3.44 17.42
CA LYS A 71 -15.93 3.76 17.93
C LYS A 71 -14.87 2.91 17.22
N LEU A 72 -13.82 3.57 16.71
CA LEU A 72 -12.69 2.91 16.08
C LEU A 72 -11.88 2.09 17.09
N ASN A 73 -11.21 1.04 16.62
CA ASN A 73 -10.33 0.22 17.44
C ASN A 73 -9.15 1.05 17.95
N VAL A 74 -8.88 1.00 19.25
CA VAL A 74 -7.78 1.72 19.92
C VAL A 74 -6.42 1.41 19.30
N ASP A 75 -6.15 0.15 18.94
CA ASP A 75 -4.88 -0.25 18.33
C ASP A 75 -4.69 0.42 16.96
N LEU A 76 -5.78 0.60 16.21
CA LEU A 76 -5.77 1.25 14.91
C LEU A 76 -5.57 2.76 15.06
N LEU A 77 -6.16 3.38 16.09
CA LEU A 77 -5.95 4.78 16.42
C LEU A 77 -4.51 5.05 16.85
N GLU A 78 -3.93 4.16 17.66
CA GLU A 78 -2.52 4.24 18.07
C GLU A 78 -1.60 4.13 16.85
N ALA A 79 -1.82 3.14 15.98
CA ALA A 79 -1.04 3.00 14.75
C ALA A 79 -1.23 4.19 13.78
N ALA A 80 -2.43 4.77 13.71
CA ALA A 80 -2.69 5.95 12.92
C ALA A 80 -1.98 7.19 13.47
N SER A 81 -1.73 7.26 14.79
CA SER A 81 -1.01 8.38 15.42
C SER A 81 0.46 8.47 15.01
N CYS A 82 1.04 7.38 14.50
CA CYS A 82 2.41 7.37 13.97
C CYS A 82 2.50 8.23 12.70
N VAL A 83 3.33 9.27 12.76
CA VAL A 83 3.60 10.21 11.66
C VAL A 83 4.58 9.60 10.67
N LEU A 84 4.30 9.76 9.38
CA LEU A 84 5.20 9.30 8.30
C LEU A 84 6.24 10.37 7.98
N SER A 85 7.40 9.97 7.47
CA SER A 85 8.52 10.89 7.21
C SER A 85 8.17 12.07 6.30
N TRP A 86 7.27 11.88 5.34
CA TRP A 86 6.81 12.91 4.39
C TRP A 86 5.65 13.78 4.90
N GLU A 87 5.13 13.51 6.09
CA GLU A 87 4.00 14.26 6.67
C GLU A 87 4.46 15.43 7.55
N ASN A 88 5.78 15.61 7.70
CA ASN A 88 6.41 16.62 8.58
C ASN A 88 6.14 18.09 8.20
N ASN A 89 5.25 18.37 7.25
CA ASN A 89 4.83 19.72 6.86
C ASN A 89 3.63 20.27 7.65
N GLY A 90 3.22 19.60 8.73
CA GLY A 90 2.75 20.29 9.93
C GLY A 90 1.38 20.99 9.89
N LEU A 91 0.46 20.63 8.99
CA LEU A 91 -0.93 21.08 9.05
C LEU A 91 -1.88 19.91 8.79
N PHE A 92 -2.30 19.25 9.87
CA PHE A 92 -3.51 18.42 9.82
C PHE A 92 -4.70 19.38 9.96
N PRO A 93 -5.55 19.52 8.93
CA PRO A 93 -6.69 20.44 8.96
C PRO A 93 -7.80 19.95 9.90
N HIS A 94 -7.76 18.68 10.31
CA HIS A 94 -8.76 18.04 11.15
C HIS A 94 -8.34 18.02 12.62
N SER A 95 -9.31 18.21 13.50
CA SER A 95 -9.08 18.05 14.94
C SER A 95 -8.81 16.57 15.26
N LYS A 96 -8.16 16.32 16.40
CA LYS A 96 -7.92 14.94 16.86
C LYS A 96 -9.22 14.15 17.03
N GLU A 97 -10.24 14.83 17.53
CA GLU A 97 -11.58 14.27 17.77
C GLU A 97 -12.25 13.84 16.45
N GLU A 98 -12.14 14.64 15.39
CA GLU A 98 -12.77 14.35 14.09
C GLU A 98 -12.27 13.05 13.46
N TRP A 99 -10.97 12.77 13.54
CA TRP A 99 -10.43 11.54 12.96
C TRP A 99 -10.55 10.32 13.89
N GLU A 100 -10.51 10.51 15.22
CA GLU A 100 -10.75 9.42 16.18
C GLU A 100 -12.21 8.93 16.15
N GLU A 101 -13.16 9.82 15.84
CA GLU A 101 -14.56 9.47 15.60
C GLU A 101 -14.81 8.88 14.20
N GLY A 102 -13.80 8.87 13.32
CA GLY A 102 -13.87 8.30 11.98
C GLY A 102 -14.56 9.17 10.94
N GLN A 103 -14.82 10.45 11.22
CA GLN A 103 -15.48 11.37 10.28
C GLN A 103 -14.63 11.58 9.02
N VAL A 104 -13.31 11.81 9.18
CA VAL A 104 -12.36 11.97 8.07
C VAL A 104 -12.31 10.73 7.18
N TRP A 105 -12.30 9.54 7.81
CA TRP A 105 -12.30 8.28 7.08
C TRP A 105 -13.61 8.06 6.31
N LYS A 106 -14.76 8.42 6.90
CA LYS A 106 -16.06 8.30 6.23
C LYS A 106 -16.10 9.09 4.93
N GLU A 107 -15.58 10.32 4.94
CA GLU A 107 -15.50 11.16 3.73
C GLU A 107 -14.54 10.55 2.71
N THR A 108 -13.36 10.12 3.15
CA THR A 108 -12.37 9.44 2.31
C THR A 108 -12.94 8.17 1.67
N ARG A 109 -13.69 7.38 2.42
CA ARG A 109 -14.31 6.13 1.94
C ARG A 109 -15.24 6.37 0.77
N VAL A 110 -16.09 7.41 0.83
CA VAL A 110 -17.04 7.73 -0.25
C VAL A 110 -16.29 7.93 -1.56
N GLU A 111 -15.22 8.73 -1.53
CA GLU A 111 -14.39 9.01 -2.70
C GLU A 111 -13.63 7.75 -3.20
N LEU A 112 -13.09 6.94 -2.29
CA LEU A 112 -12.39 5.70 -2.66
C LEU A 112 -13.32 4.66 -3.31
N VAL A 113 -14.60 4.66 -2.93
CA VAL A 113 -15.64 3.85 -3.56
C VAL A 113 -15.96 4.36 -4.97
N GLU A 114 -16.05 5.67 -5.17
CA GLU A 114 -16.25 6.27 -6.50
C GLU A 114 -15.08 5.99 -7.46
N LEU A 115 -13.86 5.91 -6.92
CA LEU A 115 -12.66 5.54 -7.65
C LEU A 115 -12.50 4.02 -7.85
N TRP A 116 -13.47 3.21 -7.45
CA TRP A 116 -13.46 1.74 -7.56
C TRP A 116 -12.29 1.06 -6.83
N ILE A 117 -11.72 1.73 -5.84
CA ILE A 117 -10.67 1.18 -4.97
C ILE A 117 -11.32 0.30 -3.91
N LEU A 118 -12.31 0.86 -3.21
CA LEU A 118 -13.15 0.14 -2.25
C LEU A 118 -14.46 -0.33 -2.92
N PRO A 119 -15.00 -1.50 -2.50
CA PRO A 119 -16.31 -1.95 -2.95
C PRO A 119 -17.43 -1.03 -2.41
N ARG A 120 -18.49 -0.86 -3.19
CA ARG A 120 -19.70 -0.15 -2.73
C ARG A 120 -20.34 -0.88 -1.57
N ASP A 121 -20.89 -0.09 -0.66
CA ASP A 121 -21.73 -0.62 0.40
C ASP A 121 -23.02 -1.18 -0.20
N MET A 122 -23.25 -2.47 0.03
CA MET A 122 -24.39 -3.22 -0.49
C MET A 122 -25.28 -3.74 0.66
N SER A 123 -25.13 -3.17 1.86
CA SER A 123 -25.88 -3.52 3.08
C SER A 123 -27.40 -3.43 2.92
N ASN A 124 -27.90 -2.60 2.00
CA ASN A 124 -29.32 -2.56 1.64
C ASN A 124 -29.66 -3.59 0.56
N GLY A 125 -29.74 -4.88 0.91
CA GLY A 125 -30.18 -5.95 0.00
C GLY A 125 -29.91 -7.37 0.50
N SER A 126 -30.28 -8.38 -0.28
CA SER A 126 -30.04 -9.82 -0.01
C SER A 126 -28.57 -10.25 -0.13
N TRP A 127 -27.64 -9.33 0.08
CA TRP A 127 -26.21 -9.46 -0.24
C TRP A 127 -25.34 -9.24 1.01
N GLU A 128 -25.83 -9.61 2.19
CA GLU A 128 -25.15 -9.47 3.49
C GLU A 128 -23.70 -10.01 3.47
N ASN A 129 -23.46 -11.13 2.78
CA ASN A 129 -22.12 -11.71 2.61
C ASN A 129 -21.14 -10.77 1.89
N TYR A 130 -21.64 -9.93 0.97
CA TYR A 130 -20.83 -8.94 0.26
C TYR A 130 -20.56 -7.69 1.11
N ALA A 131 -21.52 -7.27 1.93
CA ALA A 131 -21.30 -6.22 2.92
C ALA A 131 -20.21 -6.63 3.92
N LEU A 132 -20.25 -7.88 4.41
CA LEU A 132 -19.19 -8.43 5.26
C LEU A 132 -17.83 -8.48 4.56
N ALA A 133 -17.78 -8.86 3.28
CA ALA A 133 -16.54 -8.88 2.50
C ALA A 133 -15.99 -7.46 2.25
N ALA A 134 -16.87 -6.48 2.00
CA ALA A 134 -16.51 -5.08 1.86
C ALA A 134 -15.89 -4.52 3.14
N ASN A 135 -16.53 -4.77 4.29
CA ASN A 135 -16.05 -4.33 5.59
C ASN A 135 -14.71 -4.98 5.96
N LYS A 136 -14.51 -6.26 5.61
CA LYS A 136 -13.21 -6.93 5.75
C LYS A 136 -12.13 -6.30 4.87
N GLY A 137 -12.44 -5.98 3.63
CA GLY A 137 -11.51 -5.32 2.71
C GLY A 137 -11.12 -3.92 3.17
N GLU A 138 -12.09 -3.17 3.70
CA GLU A 138 -11.89 -1.85 4.30
C GLU A 138 -10.95 -1.93 5.52
N LEU A 139 -11.23 -2.86 6.43
CA LEU A 139 -10.38 -3.09 7.60
C LEU A 139 -8.96 -3.50 7.21
N GLN A 140 -8.79 -4.41 6.23
CA GLN A 140 -7.47 -4.80 5.75
C GLN A 140 -6.69 -3.63 5.15
N LEU A 141 -7.38 -2.72 4.46
CA LEU A 141 -6.78 -1.53 3.89
C LEU A 141 -6.28 -0.60 5.02
N LEU A 142 -7.12 -0.34 6.02
CA LEU A 142 -6.77 0.49 7.18
C LEU A 142 -5.67 -0.12 8.04
N LEU A 143 -5.64 -1.43 8.23
CA LEU A 143 -4.57 -2.11 8.96
C LEU A 143 -3.19 -1.94 8.27
N LYS A 144 -3.17 -1.83 6.94
CA LYS A 144 -1.94 -1.62 6.16
C LYS A 144 -1.55 -0.15 6.03
N ALA A 145 -2.51 0.76 6.07
CA ALA A 145 -2.27 2.20 6.05
C ALA A 145 -3.18 2.93 7.05
N PRO A 146 -2.90 2.82 8.36
CA PRO A 146 -3.72 3.44 9.41
C PRO A 146 -3.80 4.96 9.29
N GLN A 147 -2.79 5.59 8.68
CA GLN A 147 -2.71 7.04 8.49
C GLN A 147 -3.85 7.61 7.67
N LEU A 148 -4.51 6.78 6.85
CA LEU A 148 -5.71 7.17 6.10
C LEU A 148 -6.88 7.59 6.99
N LEU A 149 -6.88 7.22 8.27
CA LEU A 149 -7.86 7.71 9.23
C LEU A 149 -7.75 9.22 9.45
N ARG A 150 -6.54 9.78 9.42
CA ARG A 150 -6.27 11.17 9.79
C ARG A 150 -5.86 12.08 8.63
N LEU A 151 -5.41 11.51 7.52
CA LEU A 151 -4.96 12.30 6.38
C LEU A 151 -6.12 13.06 5.74
N PRO A 152 -5.89 14.28 5.25
CA PRO A 152 -6.93 15.05 4.58
C PRO A 152 -7.51 14.26 3.40
N THR A 153 -8.84 14.19 3.31
CA THR A 153 -9.55 13.50 2.22
C THR A 153 -9.02 13.92 0.85
N GLN A 154 -8.80 15.22 0.65
CA GLN A 154 -8.30 15.75 -0.62
C GLN A 154 -6.89 15.25 -0.97
N GLN A 155 -6.00 15.08 0.01
CA GLN A 155 -4.66 14.53 -0.22
C GLN A 155 -4.76 13.09 -0.71
N VAL A 156 -5.50 12.25 0.02
CA VAL A 156 -5.70 10.83 -0.31
C VAL A 156 -6.31 10.66 -1.71
N VAL A 157 -7.34 11.45 -2.02
CA VAL A 157 -8.02 11.43 -3.33
C VAL A 157 -7.11 11.90 -4.45
N THR A 158 -6.27 12.90 -4.21
CA THR A 158 -5.31 13.38 -5.21
C THR A 158 -4.27 12.31 -5.50
N SER A 159 -3.72 11.65 -4.48
CA SER A 159 -2.78 10.54 -4.64
C SER A 159 -3.39 9.37 -5.40
N ALA A 160 -4.64 9.00 -5.07
CA ALA A 160 -5.39 7.97 -5.81
C ALA A 160 -5.58 8.36 -7.29
N LYS A 161 -5.99 9.61 -7.57
CA LYS A 161 -6.17 10.11 -8.93
C LYS A 161 -4.85 10.14 -9.71
N THR A 162 -3.74 10.53 -9.08
CA THR A 162 -2.41 10.48 -9.71
C THR A 162 -2.06 9.05 -10.12
N ILE A 163 -2.24 8.06 -9.24
CA ILE A 163 -1.91 6.67 -9.54
C ILE A 163 -2.79 6.12 -10.67
N LEU A 164 -4.11 6.35 -10.59
CA LEU A 164 -5.07 5.79 -11.55
C LEU A 164 -5.08 6.51 -12.90
N LYS A 165 -4.98 7.84 -12.91
CA LYS A 165 -5.18 8.67 -14.12
C LYS A 165 -3.87 9.13 -14.74
N THR A 166 -2.92 9.59 -13.93
CA THR A 166 -1.63 10.13 -14.40
C THR A 166 -0.63 9.01 -14.67
N LEU A 167 -0.41 8.14 -13.69
CA LEU A 167 0.50 7.01 -13.82
C LEU A 167 -0.14 5.87 -14.62
N ARG A 168 -1.47 5.76 -14.63
CA ARG A 168 -2.24 4.68 -15.30
C ARG A 168 -1.97 3.29 -14.69
N LEU A 169 -1.79 3.24 -13.38
CA LEU A 169 -1.66 1.99 -12.63
C LEU A 169 -3.05 1.47 -12.21
N PRO A 170 -3.24 0.14 -12.08
CA PRO A 170 -4.54 -0.44 -11.83
C PRO A 170 -5.03 -0.21 -10.38
N PRO A 171 -6.34 -0.10 -10.12
CA PRO A 171 -6.89 0.00 -8.76
C PRO A 171 -6.51 -1.17 -7.84
N ALA A 172 -6.23 -2.33 -8.41
CA ALA A 172 -5.78 -3.50 -7.65
C ALA A 172 -4.45 -3.23 -6.89
N LEU A 173 -3.56 -2.39 -7.46
CA LEU A 173 -2.31 -2.01 -6.81
C LEU A 173 -2.59 -1.24 -5.51
N LEU A 174 -3.55 -0.31 -5.52
CA LEU A 174 -3.92 0.48 -4.34
C LEU A 174 -4.53 -0.37 -3.22
N ARG A 175 -5.14 -1.52 -3.55
CA ARG A 175 -5.63 -2.49 -2.56
C ARG A 175 -4.51 -3.37 -2.01
N GLN A 176 -3.53 -3.72 -2.84
CA GLN A 176 -2.36 -4.49 -2.42
C GLN A 176 -1.45 -3.64 -1.54
N GLU A 177 -1.30 -2.36 -1.90
CA GLU A 177 -0.38 -1.38 -1.31
C GLU A 177 -1.09 -0.09 -0.87
N PRO A 178 -1.94 -0.15 0.18
CA PRO A 178 -2.68 1.02 0.65
C PRO A 178 -1.83 2.21 1.05
N ILE A 179 -0.57 1.98 1.44
CA ILE A 179 0.36 3.06 1.82
C ILE A 179 0.58 4.06 0.67
N LEU A 180 0.41 3.67 -0.59
CA LEU A 180 0.49 4.60 -1.73
C LEU A 180 -0.56 5.72 -1.64
N LEU A 181 -1.68 5.48 -0.96
CA LEU A 181 -2.74 6.47 -0.75
C LEU A 181 -2.33 7.55 0.27
N SER A 182 -1.34 7.28 1.14
CA SER A 182 -0.84 8.26 2.12
C SER A 182 0.29 9.14 1.58
N ILE A 183 0.92 8.74 0.48
CA ILE A 183 2.05 9.47 -0.13
C ILE A 183 1.51 10.64 -0.96
N PRO A 184 2.03 11.88 -0.80
CA PRO A 184 1.69 13.02 -1.64
C PRO A 184 1.86 12.75 -3.14
N SER A 185 0.91 13.25 -3.96
CA SER A 185 0.91 13.06 -5.42
C SER A 185 2.22 13.46 -6.10
N LEU A 186 2.83 14.58 -5.67
CA LEU A 186 4.11 15.05 -6.21
C LEU A 186 5.23 14.03 -6.00
N LEU A 187 5.31 13.43 -4.81
CA LEU A 187 6.31 12.40 -4.50
C LEU A 187 6.07 11.11 -5.30
N LEU A 188 4.81 10.73 -5.51
CA LEU A 188 4.46 9.58 -6.35
C LEU A 188 4.88 9.78 -7.80
N GLU A 189 4.67 10.98 -8.35
CA GLU A 189 5.10 11.31 -9.71
C GLU A 189 6.63 11.32 -9.83
N GLN A 190 7.33 11.94 -8.88
CA GLN A 190 8.79 11.94 -8.85
C GLN A 190 9.35 10.52 -8.74
N ALA A 191 8.81 9.69 -7.84
CA ALA A 191 9.21 8.30 -7.68
C ALA A 191 9.02 7.50 -8.98
N PHE A 192 7.89 7.68 -9.65
CA PHE A 192 7.64 7.03 -10.93
C PHE A 192 8.63 7.48 -12.01
N GLN A 193 8.98 8.76 -12.06
CA GLN A 193 10.00 9.28 -12.99
C GLN A 193 11.39 8.71 -12.69
N THR A 194 11.76 8.56 -11.41
CA THR A 194 13.03 7.93 -11.02
C THR A 194 13.11 6.46 -11.46
N ILE A 195 12.01 5.72 -11.39
CA ILE A 195 11.95 4.34 -11.89
C ILE A 195 12.06 4.33 -13.43
N LEU A 196 11.43 5.30 -14.10
CA LEU A 196 11.46 5.42 -15.56
C LEU A 196 12.87 5.76 -16.09
N THR A 197 13.62 6.61 -15.39
CA THR A 197 15.00 6.94 -15.78
C THR A 197 15.98 5.82 -15.46
N SER A 198 15.81 5.12 -14.33
CA SER A 198 16.67 3.97 -13.97
C SER A 198 16.47 2.75 -14.89
N THR A 199 15.28 2.54 -15.44
CA THR A 199 15.05 1.50 -16.46
C THR A 199 15.72 1.85 -17.78
N SER A 200 15.72 3.13 -18.17
CA SER A 200 16.36 3.59 -19.41
C SER A 200 17.89 3.48 -19.43
N THR A 201 18.56 3.59 -18.28
CA THR A 201 20.03 3.47 -18.22
C THR A 201 20.52 2.03 -18.28
N SER A 202 19.65 1.04 -18.02
CA SER A 202 19.99 -0.38 -18.07
C SER A 202 20.01 -0.97 -19.50
N SER A 203 19.44 -0.26 -20.48
CA SER A 203 19.26 -0.74 -21.86
C SER A 203 20.15 -0.03 -22.90
N VAL A 204 21.26 0.59 -22.48
CA VAL A 204 22.20 1.23 -23.42
C VAL A 204 23.10 0.17 -24.08
N GLU A 205 22.51 -0.64 -24.96
CA GLU A 205 23.21 -1.15 -26.15
C GLU A 205 22.71 -0.32 -27.34
N GLU A 206 23.60 0.49 -27.90
CA GLU A 206 23.34 1.48 -28.95
C GLU A 206 22.68 0.84 -30.18
N THR A 207 21.36 0.97 -30.28
CA THR A 207 20.66 0.79 -31.55
C THR A 207 19.80 2.03 -31.76
N TYR A 208 19.94 2.66 -32.93
CA TYR A 208 19.23 3.86 -33.38
C TYR A 208 17.71 3.64 -33.47
N ALA A 209 17.06 3.41 -32.33
CA ALA A 209 15.62 3.32 -32.21
C ALA A 209 15.06 4.74 -32.05
N ASN A 210 14.05 5.05 -32.87
CA ASN A 210 13.26 6.27 -32.85
C ASN A 210 12.89 6.65 -31.40
N ASP A 211 13.34 7.81 -30.90
CA ASP A 211 13.24 8.23 -29.48
C ASP A 211 11.83 8.07 -28.89
N ASN A 212 10.80 8.27 -29.70
CA ASN A 212 9.41 8.11 -29.29
C ASN A 212 9.04 6.65 -28.97
N ASN A 213 9.57 5.68 -29.73
CA ASN A 213 9.33 4.26 -29.47
C ASN A 213 10.04 3.80 -28.19
N LEU A 214 11.28 4.26 -27.99
CA LEU A 214 12.07 3.93 -26.79
C LEU A 214 11.41 4.47 -25.52
N GLN A 215 10.91 5.72 -25.55
CA GLN A 215 10.17 6.29 -24.42
C GLN A 215 8.88 5.53 -24.11
N GLN A 216 8.14 5.12 -25.15
CA GLN A 216 6.91 4.36 -24.97
C GLN A 216 7.18 2.96 -24.41
N GLU A 217 8.26 2.31 -24.84
CA GLU A 217 8.70 1.01 -24.33
C GLU A 217 9.19 1.10 -22.89
N ASN A 218 10.04 2.08 -22.55
CA ASN A 218 10.48 2.33 -21.18
C ASN A 218 9.31 2.60 -20.24
N ARG A 219 8.32 3.38 -20.69
CA ARG A 219 7.10 3.60 -19.91
C ARG A 219 6.33 2.29 -19.71
N ARG A 220 6.19 1.46 -20.74
CA ARG A 220 5.50 0.17 -20.63
C ARG A 220 6.22 -0.78 -19.66
N ASN A 221 7.55 -0.85 -19.73
CA ASN A 221 8.38 -1.66 -18.84
C ASN A 221 8.28 -1.18 -17.40
N THR A 222 8.29 0.14 -17.19
CA THR A 222 8.10 0.74 -15.86
C THR A 222 6.72 0.42 -15.28
N LEU A 223 5.65 0.54 -16.09
CA LEU A 223 4.31 0.18 -15.65
C LEU A 223 4.19 -1.30 -15.28
N GLN A 224 4.84 -2.16 -16.06
CA GLN A 224 4.89 -3.60 -15.77
C GLN A 224 5.68 -3.87 -14.49
N ALA A 225 6.83 -3.23 -14.30
CA ALA A 225 7.64 -3.37 -13.08
C ALA A 225 6.89 -2.92 -11.82
N CYS A 226 6.20 -1.77 -11.87
CA CYS A 226 5.37 -1.28 -10.76
C CYS A 226 4.16 -2.17 -10.49
N ARG A 227 3.66 -2.90 -11.50
CA ARG A 227 2.55 -3.86 -11.34
C ARG A 227 3.02 -5.18 -10.75
N ASP A 228 4.16 -5.67 -11.21
CA ASP A 228 4.66 -7.00 -10.89
C ASP A 228 5.48 -7.04 -9.60
N THR A 229 6.03 -5.89 -9.20
CA THR A 229 6.78 -5.72 -7.94
C THR A 229 6.03 -4.78 -7.00
N PRO A 230 5.05 -5.28 -6.22
CA PRO A 230 4.49 -4.53 -5.11
C PRO A 230 5.63 -4.03 -4.23
N GLY A 231 5.64 -2.73 -3.98
CA GLY A 231 6.54 -2.07 -3.04
C GLY A 231 7.48 -1.13 -3.77
N LEU A 232 7.76 -1.38 -5.05
CA LEU A 232 8.74 -0.62 -5.83
C LEU A 232 8.43 0.89 -5.84
N LEU A 233 7.18 1.26 -6.11
CA LEU A 233 6.78 2.67 -6.16
C LEU A 233 6.78 3.30 -4.76
N ALA A 234 6.27 2.58 -3.76
CA ALA A 234 6.24 3.05 -2.38
C ALA A 234 7.66 3.26 -1.84
N GLU A 235 8.53 2.27 -1.96
CA GLU A 235 9.93 2.32 -1.53
C GLU A 235 10.69 3.47 -2.19
N THR A 236 10.51 3.65 -3.51
CA THR A 236 11.18 4.75 -4.22
C THR A 236 10.71 6.10 -3.70
N ALA A 237 9.39 6.27 -3.48
CA ALA A 237 8.85 7.49 -2.90
C ALA A 237 9.33 7.74 -1.46
N ILE A 238 9.40 6.69 -0.64
CA ILE A 238 9.92 6.76 0.73
C ILE A 238 11.40 7.20 0.71
N ARG A 239 12.23 6.60 -0.14
CA ARG A 239 13.64 6.97 -0.28
C ARG A 239 13.81 8.43 -0.72
N LEU A 240 13.00 8.89 -1.67
CA LEU A 240 13.01 10.29 -2.09
C LEU A 240 12.64 11.23 -0.93
N SER A 241 11.63 10.87 -0.14
CA SER A 241 11.22 11.67 1.02
C SER A 241 12.31 11.81 2.08
N ALA A 242 13.18 10.81 2.23
CA ALA A 242 14.30 10.84 3.17
C ALA A 242 15.49 11.69 2.67
N SER A 243 15.49 12.07 1.40
CA SER A 243 16.54 12.90 0.78
C SER A 243 16.18 14.40 0.69
N LEU A 244 14.97 14.77 1.12
CA LEU A 244 14.45 16.14 1.19
C LEU A 244 14.63 16.71 2.61
#